data_AF-A0A950SF61-F1
#
_entry.id   AF-A0A950SF61-F1
#
_cell.length_a   1.000
_cell.length_b   1.000
_cell.length_c   1.000
_cell.angle_alpha   90.00
_cell.angle_beta   90.00
_cell.angle_gamma   90.00
#
_symmetry.space_group_name_H-M   'P 1'
#
loop_
_entity.id
_entity.type
_entity.pdbx_description
1 polymer ?
#
loop_
_entity_poly.entity_id
_entity_poly.type
_entity_poly.pdbx_seq_one_letter_code
_entity_poly.pdbx_strand_id
1 'polypeptide(L)'
;MRITNNGNTVDRIHNPGKYRPTEGWEFSPEAYQVAALRSFHFLEMTLRTKNGSVVDPADISTLADHMVGLPVELEPGTELLISVPLHELYDLDRNVDYSLTLTYGDDRARVSASTPVRC
;
A
#
# COMPACT_ATOMS: atom_id res chain seq x y z
N MET A 1 -5.21 4.38 -2.72
CA MET A 1 -5.09 4.81 -1.31
C MET A 1 -4.93 6.32 -1.28
N ARG A 2 -5.65 7.01 -0.39
CA ARG A 2 -5.50 8.45 -0.16
C ARG A 2 -5.16 8.68 1.30
N ILE A 3 -4.07 9.41 1.55
CA ILE A 3 -3.66 9.85 2.89
C ILE A 3 -3.78 11.37 2.89
N THR A 4 -4.53 11.91 3.86
CA THR A 4 -4.75 13.35 4.00
C THR A 4 -4.22 13.81 5.35
N ASN A 5 -3.42 14.87 5.37
CA ASN A 5 -3.04 15.52 6.62
C ASN A 5 -4.16 16.48 7.05
N ASN A 6 -5.02 16.03 7.96
CA ASN A 6 -6.09 16.83 8.56
C ASN A 6 -5.63 17.62 9.80
N GLY A 7 -4.35 17.54 10.15
CA GLY A 7 -3.74 18.28 11.25
C GLY A 7 -3.48 19.73 10.90
N ASN A 8 -2.85 20.45 11.83
CA ASN A 8 -2.41 21.84 11.68
C ASN A 8 -0.88 21.98 11.58
N THR A 9 -0.15 20.85 11.54
CA THR A 9 1.30 20.78 11.41
C THR A 9 1.69 19.93 10.21
N VAL A 10 2.88 20.15 9.65
CA VAL A 10 3.43 19.28 8.60
C VAL A 10 3.68 17.88 9.18
N ASP A 11 3.15 16.86 8.52
CA ASP A 11 3.42 15.46 8.86
C ASP A 11 4.44 14.87 7.89
N ARG A 12 5.35 14.04 8.42
CA ARG A 12 6.36 13.35 7.62
C ARG A 12 5.97 11.89 7.43
N ILE A 13 5.76 11.52 6.18
CA ILE A 13 5.64 10.11 5.78
C ILE A 13 7.05 9.59 5.51
N HIS A 14 7.53 8.59 6.26
CA HIS A 14 8.91 8.11 6.18
C HIS A 14 9.16 7.13 5.02
N ASN A 15 10.39 7.13 4.50
CA ASN A 15 10.83 6.13 3.50
C ASN A 15 11.16 4.81 4.20
N PRO A 16 10.77 3.67 3.61
CA PRO A 16 11.49 2.42 3.83
C PRO A 16 13.03 2.59 3.66
N GLY A 17 13.83 2.10 4.61
CA GLY A 17 15.29 2.25 4.69
C GLY A 17 16.14 1.60 3.57
N LYS A 18 17.47 1.60 3.74
CA LYS A 18 18.49 1.23 2.72
C LYS A 18 18.61 -0.27 2.45
N TYR A 19 18.01 -0.77 1.38
CA TYR A 19 18.21 -2.14 0.87
C TYR A 19 18.19 -2.15 -0.67
N ARG A 20 18.98 -3.00 -1.36
CA ARG A 20 19.11 -3.01 -2.83
C ARG A 20 18.22 -4.09 -3.49
N PRO A 21 17.65 -3.88 -4.71
CA PRO A 21 16.76 -4.84 -5.36
C PRO A 21 17.50 -5.74 -6.36
N THR A 22 16.91 -6.91 -6.65
CA THR A 22 17.16 -7.69 -7.86
C THR A 22 15.83 -8.04 -8.53
N GLU A 23 15.68 -7.55 -9.77
CA GLU A 23 14.89 -7.97 -10.95
C GLU A 23 13.43 -8.50 -10.83
N GLY A 24 12.53 -7.93 -11.66
CA GLY A 24 11.18 -8.46 -11.95
C GLY A 24 10.06 -7.42 -12.17
N TRP A 25 10.30 -6.13 -11.86
CA TRP A 25 9.24 -5.11 -11.69
C TRP A 25 9.38 -3.92 -12.64
N GLU A 26 10.07 -4.09 -13.77
CA GLU A 26 10.48 -2.99 -14.68
C GLU A 26 9.30 -2.22 -15.31
N PHE A 27 8.04 -2.60 -15.04
CA PHE A 27 6.89 -2.11 -15.80
C PHE A 27 5.70 -1.53 -14.99
N SER A 28 5.70 -1.55 -13.64
CA SER A 28 4.60 -0.96 -12.82
C SER A 28 5.13 -0.18 -11.60
N PRO A 29 5.38 1.14 -11.75
CA PRO A 29 5.82 2.01 -10.67
C PRO A 29 4.90 1.99 -9.44
N GLU A 30 3.59 1.87 -9.64
CA GLU A 30 2.57 1.85 -8.59
C GLU A 30 2.66 0.58 -7.74
N ALA A 31 2.79 -0.58 -8.42
CA ALA A 31 2.89 -1.87 -7.75
C ALA A 31 4.17 -1.94 -6.90
N TYR A 32 5.27 -1.37 -7.41
CA TYR A 32 6.52 -1.23 -6.68
C TYR A 32 6.38 -0.41 -5.39
N GLN A 33 5.69 0.75 -5.45
CA GLN A 33 5.48 1.61 -4.28
C GLN A 33 4.70 0.89 -3.17
N VAL A 34 3.64 0.17 -3.53
CA VAL A 34 2.84 -0.60 -2.57
C VAL A 34 3.66 -1.70 -1.92
N ALA A 35 4.43 -2.44 -2.72
CA ALA A 35 5.24 -3.53 -2.23
C ALA A 35 6.36 -3.04 -1.30
N ALA A 36 7.02 -1.93 -1.63
CA ALA A 36 8.01 -1.30 -0.75
C ALA A 36 7.43 -0.90 0.61
N LEU A 37 6.23 -0.31 0.66
CA LEU A 37 5.57 0.03 1.93
C LEU A 37 5.23 -1.21 2.77
N ARG A 38 4.84 -2.32 2.12
CA ARG A 38 4.56 -3.59 2.80
C ARG A 38 5.81 -4.23 3.39
N SER A 39 6.93 -4.24 2.65
CA SER A 39 8.20 -4.85 3.10
C SER A 39 8.81 -4.18 4.34
N PHE A 40 8.45 -2.93 4.61
CA PHE A 40 8.87 -2.20 5.81
C PHE A 40 7.78 -2.07 6.86
N HIS A 41 6.71 -2.86 6.74
CA HIS A 41 5.59 -2.92 7.68
C HIS A 41 4.81 -1.62 7.87
N PHE A 42 5.01 -0.62 7.02
CA PHE A 42 4.22 0.61 7.01
C PHE A 42 2.85 0.42 6.39
N LEU A 43 2.67 -0.59 5.53
CA LEU A 43 1.41 -0.92 4.89
C LEU A 43 1.08 -2.39 5.10
N GLU A 44 -0.08 -2.65 5.67
CA GLU A 44 -0.68 -3.98 5.73
C GLU A 44 -1.93 -3.98 4.87
N MET A 45 -2.11 -5.05 4.10
CA MET A 45 -3.24 -5.21 3.18
C MET A 45 -3.90 -6.55 3.43
N THR A 46 -5.20 -6.52 3.69
CA THR A 46 -6.03 -7.73 3.79
C THR A 46 -7.16 -7.64 2.78
N LEU A 47 -7.19 -8.58 1.84
CA LEU A 47 -8.29 -8.74 0.90
C LEU A 47 -9.20 -9.87 1.39
N ARG A 48 -10.51 -9.63 1.40
CA ARG A 48 -11.51 -10.65 1.72
C ARG A 48 -12.54 -10.76 0.62
N THR A 49 -12.97 -11.98 0.34
CA THR A 49 -14.18 -12.24 -0.46
C THR A 49 -15.43 -11.87 0.33
N LYS A 50 -16.57 -11.72 -0.35
CA LYS A 50 -17.87 -11.43 0.27
C LYS A 50 -18.30 -12.39 1.37
N ASN A 51 -17.90 -13.67 1.30
CA ASN A 51 -18.17 -14.67 2.33
C ASN A 51 -17.21 -14.58 3.54
N GLY A 52 -16.28 -13.63 3.54
CA GLY A 52 -15.36 -13.35 4.65
C GLY A 52 -14.01 -14.07 4.58
N SER A 53 -13.81 -14.98 3.62
CA SER A 53 -12.53 -15.67 3.44
C SER A 53 -11.43 -14.69 3.06
N VAL A 54 -10.26 -14.85 3.67
CA VAL A 54 -9.06 -14.08 3.30
C VAL A 54 -8.55 -14.61 1.97
N VAL A 55 -8.23 -13.71 1.05
CA VAL A 55 -7.53 -14.04 -0.20
C VAL A 55 -6.05 -13.87 0.09
N ASP A 56 -5.30 -14.95 -0.09
CA ASP A 56 -3.85 -14.88 0.04
C ASP A 56 -3.28 -13.98 -1.05
N PRO A 57 -2.34 -13.08 -0.72
CA PRO A 57 -1.64 -12.32 -1.74
C PRO A 57 -0.96 -13.29 -2.70
N ALA A 58 -0.97 -12.97 -4.00
CA ALA A 58 -0.06 -13.64 -4.90
C ALA A 58 1.36 -13.42 -4.35
N ASP A 59 2.17 -14.48 -4.22
CA ASP A 59 3.49 -14.43 -3.57
C ASP A 59 4.36 -13.35 -4.19
N ILE A 60 4.34 -12.18 -3.56
CA ILE A 60 5.02 -10.98 -4.02
C ILE A 60 5.96 -10.57 -2.90
N SER A 61 7.17 -11.07 -3.05
CA SER A 61 8.30 -10.71 -2.21
C SER A 61 9.05 -9.58 -2.90
N THR A 62 9.09 -8.39 -2.30
CA THR A 62 9.91 -7.28 -2.82
C THR A 62 11.04 -6.96 -1.86
N LEU A 63 12.26 -7.03 -2.40
CA LEU A 63 13.45 -6.45 -1.80
C LEU A 63 13.55 -5.01 -2.31
N ALA A 64 12.95 -4.05 -1.60
CA ALA A 64 12.78 -2.69 -2.10
C ALA A 64 14.03 -1.81 -1.88
N ASP A 65 14.39 -1.02 -2.90
CA ASP A 65 15.34 0.11 -2.84
C ASP A 65 14.65 1.45 -3.16
N HIS A 66 15.33 2.53 -2.81
CA HIS A 66 14.89 3.90 -2.63
C HIS A 66 14.37 4.65 -3.88
N MET A 67 13.33 4.15 -4.55
CA MET A 67 12.65 4.93 -5.60
C MET A 67 11.27 5.44 -5.22
N VAL A 68 10.78 5.15 -4.02
CA VAL A 68 9.66 5.94 -3.48
C VAL A 68 10.31 7.23 -3.01
N GLY A 69 9.97 8.36 -3.64
CA GLY A 69 10.40 9.72 -3.28
C GLY A 69 9.88 10.16 -1.91
N LEU A 70 10.02 9.29 -0.92
CA LEU A 70 9.75 9.47 0.49
C LEU A 70 11.09 9.81 1.18
N PRO A 71 11.11 10.61 2.26
CA PRO A 71 9.92 11.10 2.93
C PRO A 71 9.17 12.17 2.14
N VAL A 72 7.84 12.08 2.15
CA VAL A 72 6.96 13.16 1.65
C VAL A 72 6.50 13.93 2.86
N GLU A 73 6.81 15.22 2.88
CA GLU A 73 6.21 16.18 3.78
C GLU A 73 4.81 16.49 3.28
N LEU A 74 3.80 16.16 4.09
CA LEU A 74 2.40 16.44 3.80
C LEU A 74 2.04 17.70 4.58
N GLU A 75 1.92 18.84 3.89
CA GLU A 75 1.43 20.07 4.49
C GLU A 75 -0.04 19.91 4.95
N PRO A 76 -0.50 20.67 5.96
CA PRO A 76 -1.90 20.68 6.36
C PRO A 76 -2.86 20.86 5.17
N GLY A 77 -3.83 19.96 5.04
CA GLY A 77 -4.83 19.98 3.97
C GLY A 77 -4.35 19.40 2.63
N THR A 78 -3.11 18.92 2.53
CA THR A 78 -2.61 18.24 1.32
C THR A 78 -2.85 16.73 1.37
N GLU A 79 -2.84 16.11 0.18
CA GLU A 79 -3.16 14.70 0.00
C GLU A 79 -2.02 13.97 -0.71
N LEU A 80 -1.68 12.78 -0.22
CA LEU A 80 -0.85 11.80 -0.93
C LEU A 80 -1.76 10.74 -1.54
N LEU A 81 -1.65 10.57 -2.86
CA LEU A 81 -2.37 9.55 -3.61
C LEU A 81 -1.41 8.45 -4.03
N ILE A 82 -1.68 7.22 -3.59
CA ILE A 82 -0.94 6.02 -3.97
C ILE A 82 -1.91 5.07 -4.67
N SER A 83 -1.67 4.79 -5.94
CA SER A 83 -2.43 3.81 -6.72
C SER A 83 -2.08 2.38 -6.26
N VAL A 84 -3.10 1.54 -6.11
CA VAL A 84 -2.93 0.14 -5.65
C VAL A 84 -3.40 -0.79 -6.76
N PRO A 85 -2.49 -1.37 -7.57
CA PRO A 85 -2.86 -2.27 -8.66
C PRO A 85 -3.18 -3.67 -8.09
N LEU A 86 -4.42 -3.86 -7.61
CA LEU A 86 -4.80 -5.10 -6.92
C LEU A 86 -4.62 -6.37 -7.74
N HIS A 87 -4.84 -6.30 -9.06
CA HIS A 87 -4.66 -7.43 -9.98
C HIS A 87 -3.20 -7.87 -10.13
N GLU A 88 -2.25 -6.99 -9.80
CA GLU A 88 -0.83 -7.34 -9.75
C GLU A 88 -0.46 -7.95 -8.39
N LEU A 89 -1.30 -7.77 -7.35
CA LEU A 89 -1.00 -8.14 -5.96
C LEU A 89 -1.77 -9.38 -5.46
N TYR A 90 -2.88 -9.71 -6.12
CA TYR A 90 -3.77 -10.81 -5.78
C TYR A 90 -4.25 -11.49 -7.06
N ASP A 91 -4.50 -12.78 -6.99
CA ASP A 91 -5.27 -13.48 -8.01
C ASP A 91 -6.76 -13.14 -7.82
N LEU A 92 -7.35 -12.46 -8.80
CA LEU A 92 -8.70 -11.90 -8.70
C LEU A 92 -9.62 -12.58 -9.70
N ASP A 93 -10.71 -13.14 -9.20
CA ASP A 93 -11.78 -13.70 -10.00
C ASP A 93 -12.71 -12.60 -10.53
N ARG A 94 -13.12 -12.75 -11.79
CA ARG A 94 -14.11 -11.87 -12.41
C ARG A 94 -15.48 -12.04 -11.74
N ASN A 95 -16.22 -10.93 -11.62
CA ASN A 95 -17.56 -10.87 -11.02
C ASN A 95 -17.61 -11.28 -9.54
N VAL A 96 -16.48 -11.24 -8.84
CA VAL A 96 -16.43 -11.45 -7.40
C VAL A 96 -16.32 -10.10 -6.69
N ASP A 97 -17.17 -9.92 -5.68
CA ASP A 97 -17.10 -8.77 -4.78
C ASP A 97 -16.10 -9.06 -3.66
N TYR A 98 -15.16 -8.12 -3.49
CA TYR A 98 -14.13 -8.15 -2.47
C TYR A 98 -14.25 -6.96 -1.52
N SER A 99 -13.62 -7.07 -0.36
CA SER A 99 -13.38 -5.97 0.57
C SER A 99 -11.88 -5.88 0.82
N LEU A 100 -11.29 -4.73 0.49
CA LEU A 100 -9.90 -4.43 0.76
C LEU A 100 -9.80 -3.59 2.03
N THR A 101 -9.05 -4.08 3.01
CA THR A 101 -8.64 -3.29 4.17
C THR A 101 -7.18 -2.92 4.02
N LEU A 102 -6.89 -1.63 4.15
CA LEU A 102 -5.54 -1.06 4.21
C LEU A 102 -5.29 -0.54 5.61
N THR A 103 -4.17 -0.93 6.21
CA THR A 103 -3.67 -0.35 7.46
C THR A 103 -2.32 0.30 7.17
N TYR A 104 -2.25 1.61 7.35
CA TYR A 104 -1.06 2.41 7.08
C TYR A 104 -0.53 3.04 8.37
N GLY A 105 0.79 3.03 8.54
CA GLY A 105 1.47 3.65 9.67
C GLY A 105 2.52 2.74 10.29
N ASP A 106 3.30 3.27 11.22
CA ASP A 106 4.32 2.53 11.96
C ASP A 106 3.76 1.91 13.26
N ASP A 107 4.62 1.27 14.05
CA ASP A 107 4.23 0.65 15.33
C ASP A 107 3.64 1.64 16.35
N ARG A 108 3.84 2.95 16.17
CA ARG A 108 3.38 3.98 17.11
C ARG A 108 2.04 4.58 16.72
N ALA A 109 1.77 4.69 15.43
CA ALA A 109 0.54 5.27 14.92
C ALA A 109 0.08 4.56 13.64
N ARG A 110 -0.97 3.73 13.77
CA ARG A 110 -1.61 3.02 12.65
C ARG A 110 -3.02 3.54 12.40
N VAL A 111 -3.36 3.72 11.13
CA VAL A 111 -4.69 4.10 10.66
C VAL A 111 -5.18 3.05 9.68
N SER A 112 -6.45 2.65 9.79
CA SER A 112 -7.05 1.62 8.95
C SER A 112 -8.28 2.14 8.20
N ALA A 113 -8.45 1.69 6.97
CA ALA A 113 -9.64 1.94 6.16
C ALA A 113 -10.02 0.68 5.36
N SER A 114 -11.32 0.48 5.15
CA SER A 114 -11.84 -0.62 4.34
C SER A 114 -12.70 -0.08 3.19
N THR A 115 -12.57 -0.68 2.01
CA THR A 115 -13.33 -0.29 0.82
C THR A 115 -13.82 -1.51 0.04
N PRO A 116 -15.06 -1.51 -0.46
CA PRO A 116 -15.52 -2.55 -1.38
C PRO A 116 -14.79 -2.43 -2.72
N VAL A 117 -14.43 -3.57 -3.30
CA VAL A 117 -13.76 -3.70 -4.59
C VAL A 117 -14.55 -4.68 -5.45
N ARG A 118 -14.82 -4.32 -6.70
CA ARG A 118 -15.52 -5.18 -7.66
C ARG A 118 -14.61 -5.41 -8.87
N CYS A 119 -14.38 -6.67 -9.22
CA CYS A 119 -13.51 -7.10 -10.31
C CYS A 119 -14.30 -7.76 -11.44
#